data_AF-A0A5F1Y966-F1
#
_entry.id   AF-A0A5F1Y966-F1
#
_cell.length_a   1.000
_cell.length_b   1.000
_cell.length_c   1.000
_cell.angle_alpha   90.00
_cell.angle_beta   90.00
_cell.angle_gamma   90.00
#
_symmetry.space_group_name_H-M   'P 1'
#
loop_
_entity.id
_entity.type
_entity.pdbx_description
1 polymer ?
#
loop_
_entity_poly.entity_id
_entity_poly.type
_entity_poly.pdbx_seq_one_letter_code
_entity_poly.pdbx_strand_id
1 'polypeptide(L)'
;MKKIQILLVSFCFLFLLAFVQSVSADGCYICTSGSSDLCRDYCRYVGSDSFDNRKKCQDRGCKVGGTASCPSASNYKVCSAKSNIDRTSPFLSLRR
;
A
#
# COMPACT_ATOMS: atom_id res chain seq x y z
N MET A 1 45.59 10.52 11.61
CA MET A 1 44.34 9.86 12.09
C MET A 1 43.05 10.62 11.72
N LYS A 2 42.96 11.95 11.85
CA LYS A 2 41.73 12.73 11.60
C LYS A 2 41.16 12.61 10.17
N LYS A 3 42.01 12.50 9.14
CA LYS A 3 41.56 12.33 7.73
C LYS A 3 40.90 10.98 7.46
N ILE A 4 41.41 9.92 8.10
CA ILE A 4 40.83 8.56 8.03
C ILE A 4 39.50 8.50 8.78
N GLN A 5 39.41 9.19 9.93
CA GLN A 5 38.16 9.36 10.69
C GLN A 5 37.07 10.04 9.85
N ILE A 6 37.41 11.13 9.14
CA ILE A 6 36.45 11.84 8.26
C ILE A 6 35.96 10.95 7.11
N LEU A 7 36.86 10.17 6.49
CA LEU A 7 36.48 9.23 5.43
C LEU A 7 35.55 8.12 5.95
N LEU A 8 35.83 7.57 7.13
CA LEU A 8 34.98 6.55 7.75
C LEU A 8 33.59 7.09 8.09
N VAL A 9 33.50 8.30 8.63
CA VAL A 9 32.21 8.95 8.96
C VAL A 9 31.40 9.24 7.69
N SER A 10 32.06 9.75 6.64
CA SER A 10 31.43 10.00 5.33
C SER A 10 30.89 8.72 4.70
N PHE A 11 31.69 7.64 4.73
CA PHE A 11 31.29 6.34 4.19
C PHE A 11 30.12 5.73 4.97
N CYS A 12 30.13 5.83 6.30
CA CYS A 12 29.00 5.43 7.14
C CYS A 12 27.70 6.20 6.79
N PHE A 13 27.80 7.50 6.54
CA PHE A 13 26.63 8.32 6.21
C PHE A 13 26.01 7.95 4.86
N LEU A 14 26.85 7.68 3.85
CA LEU A 14 26.40 7.17 2.55
C LEU A 14 25.76 5.78 2.65
N PHE A 15 26.28 4.91 3.51
CA PHE A 15 25.72 3.56 3.70
C PHE A 15 24.33 3.60 4.35
N LEU A 16 24.10 4.54 5.29
CA LEU A 16 22.79 4.73 5.91
C LEU A 16 21.72 5.22 4.92
N LEU A 17 22.10 6.05 3.95
CA LEU A 17 21.19 6.51 2.89
C LEU A 17 20.83 5.41 1.88
N ALA A 18 21.59 4.31 1.80
CA ALA A 18 21.24 3.19 0.93
C ALA A 18 20.10 2.32 1.50
N PHE A 19 19.77 2.48 2.78
CA PHE A 19 18.76 1.68 3.49
C PHE A 19 17.38 2.34 3.58
N VAL A 20 17.16 3.48 2.92
CA VAL A 20 15.81 4.07 2.88
C VAL A 20 14.89 3.17 2.07
N GLN A 21 14.00 2.48 2.78
CA GLN A 21 12.89 1.74 2.18
C GLN A 21 11.94 2.75 1.51
N SER A 22 11.46 2.42 0.32
CA SER A 22 10.41 3.19 -0.35
C SER A 22 9.11 3.04 0.45
N VAL A 23 8.83 4.03 1.30
CA VAL A 23 7.54 4.13 2.00
C VAL A 23 6.49 4.46 0.94
N SER A 24 5.76 3.44 0.54
CA SER A 24 4.68 3.59 -0.41
C SER A 24 3.37 3.62 0.36
N ALA A 25 2.63 4.72 0.22
CA ALA A 25 1.40 4.94 0.96
C ALA A 25 0.29 4.06 0.39
N ASP A 26 -0.21 3.12 1.20
CA ASP A 26 -1.46 2.41 0.92
C ASP A 26 -2.57 3.42 0.66
N GLY A 27 -3.37 3.15 -0.37
CA GLY A 27 -4.43 4.05 -0.79
C GLY A 27 -5.69 3.31 -1.24
N CYS A 28 -6.72 4.08 -1.57
CA CYS A 28 -7.95 3.56 -2.13
C CYS A 28 -8.25 4.23 -3.46
N TYR A 29 -8.83 3.48 -4.38
CA TYR A 29 -9.50 4.05 -5.54
C TYR A 29 -10.96 4.31 -5.22
N ILE A 30 -11.48 5.43 -5.72
CA ILE A 30 -12.91 5.74 -5.72
C ILE A 30 -13.56 4.88 -6.79
N CYS A 31 -14.54 4.06 -6.41
CA CYS A 31 -15.33 3.29 -7.35
C CYS A 31 -16.58 4.10 -7.75
N THR A 32 -16.89 4.12 -9.04
CA THR A 32 -17.99 4.94 -9.59
C THR A 32 -19.23 4.09 -9.89
N SER A 33 -20.31 4.74 -10.29
CA SER A 33 -21.54 4.07 -10.76
C SER A 33 -21.22 3.01 -11.83
N GLY A 34 -21.77 1.81 -11.64
CA GLY A 34 -21.46 0.64 -12.45
C GLY A 34 -20.39 -0.28 -11.86
N SER A 35 -19.88 0.02 -10.66
CA SER A 35 -19.04 -0.90 -9.90
C SER A 35 -19.86 -2.03 -9.26
N SER A 36 -19.23 -3.16 -8.99
CA SER A 36 -19.83 -4.30 -8.29
C SER A 36 -20.22 -3.96 -6.86
N ASP A 37 -21.20 -4.66 -6.27
CA ASP A 37 -21.63 -4.43 -4.87
C ASP A 37 -20.47 -4.62 -3.87
N LEU A 38 -19.56 -5.55 -4.17
CA LEU A 38 -18.36 -5.81 -3.36
C LEU A 38 -17.40 -4.62 -3.32
N CYS A 39 -17.31 -3.87 -4.42
CA CYS A 39 -16.44 -2.71 -4.60
C CYS A 39 -17.26 -1.43 -4.86
N ARG A 40 -18.41 -1.28 -4.21
CA ARG A 40 -19.35 -0.21 -4.57
C ARG A 40 -18.76 1.18 -4.37
N ASP A 41 -18.07 1.39 -3.25
CA ASP A 41 -17.64 2.73 -2.83
C ASP A 41 -16.12 2.91 -3.05
N TYR A 42 -15.30 1.95 -2.61
CA TYR A 42 -13.84 2.05 -2.74
C TYR A 42 -13.16 0.70 -3.02
N CYS A 43 -11.94 0.76 -3.57
CA CYS A 43 -11.06 -0.39 -3.68
C CYS A 43 -9.67 -0.07 -3.12
N ARG A 44 -9.26 -0.79 -2.08
CA ARG A 44 -7.98 -0.61 -1.38
C ARG A 44 -6.83 -1.29 -2.12
N TYR A 45 -5.76 -0.54 -2.36
CA TYR A 45 -4.51 -1.05 -2.90
C TYR A 45 -3.35 -0.81 -1.92
N VAL A 46 -2.28 -1.57 -2.12
CA VAL A 46 -1.06 -1.48 -1.32
C VAL A 46 0.05 -0.93 -2.20
N GLY A 47 0.85 -0.05 -1.63
CA GLY A 47 1.89 0.64 -2.35
C GLY A 47 1.36 1.74 -3.29
N SER A 48 2.10 2.05 -4.37
CA SER A 48 1.87 3.28 -5.14
C SER A 48 0.66 3.13 -6.07
N ASP A 49 0.05 4.26 -6.43
CA ASP A 49 -0.92 4.30 -7.51
C ASP A 49 -0.23 3.87 -8.82
N SER A 50 -0.59 2.69 -9.32
CA SER A 50 0.02 2.07 -10.50
C SER A 50 -1.05 1.46 -11.39
N PHE A 51 -0.72 1.29 -12.67
CA PHE A 51 -1.62 0.65 -13.62
C PHE A 51 -2.04 -0.76 -13.16
N ASP A 52 -1.10 -1.54 -12.61
CA ASP A 52 -1.38 -2.85 -12.03
C ASP A 52 -2.39 -2.80 -10.88
N ASN A 53 -2.24 -1.85 -9.95
CA ASN A 53 -3.17 -1.70 -8.83
C ASN A 53 -4.56 -1.27 -9.29
N ARG A 54 -4.64 -0.36 -10.28
CA ARG A 54 -5.91 0.03 -10.91
C ARG A 54 -6.58 -1.16 -11.59
N LYS A 55 -5.82 -1.94 -12.35
CA LYS A 55 -6.34 -3.12 -13.06
C LYS A 55 -6.84 -4.19 -12.10
N LYS A 56 -6.10 -4.49 -11.02
CA LYS A 56 -6.55 -5.41 -9.97
C LYS A 56 -7.89 -4.98 -9.35
N CYS A 57 -8.11 -3.68 -9.15
CA CYS A 57 -9.39 -3.16 -8.67
C CYS A 57 -10.50 -3.27 -9.74
N GLN A 58 -10.18 -2.99 -11.00
CA GLN A 58 -11.11 -3.18 -12.12
C GLN A 58 -11.54 -4.64 -12.28
N ASP A 59 -10.62 -5.59 -12.10
CA ASP A 59 -10.89 -7.03 -12.14
C ASP A 59 -11.83 -7.48 -11.00
N ARG A 60 -11.85 -6.74 -9.87
CA ARG A 60 -12.83 -6.94 -8.79
C ARG A 60 -14.19 -6.28 -9.08
N GLY A 61 -14.31 -5.60 -10.21
CA GLY A 61 -15.51 -4.89 -10.63
C GLY A 61 -15.56 -3.43 -10.13
N CYS A 62 -14.45 -2.84 -9.69
CA CYS A 62 -14.41 -1.40 -9.40
C CYS A 62 -14.16 -0.59 -10.67
N LYS A 63 -15.13 0.23 -11.08
CA LYS A 63 -14.91 1.24 -12.11
C LYS A 63 -14.21 2.45 -11.50
N VAL A 64 -12.87 2.42 -11.53
CA VAL A 64 -12.00 3.44 -10.92
C VAL A 64 -12.27 4.83 -11.51
N GLY A 65 -12.73 5.75 -10.66
CA GLY A 65 -12.92 7.16 -11.01
C GLY A 65 -11.78 8.08 -10.57
N GLY A 66 -10.98 7.67 -9.59
CA GLY A 66 -9.89 8.47 -9.05
C GLY A 66 -9.23 7.81 -7.85
N THR A 67 -8.28 8.53 -7.25
CA THR A 67 -7.49 8.07 -6.10
C THR A 67 -7.90 8.84 -4.85
N ALA A 68 -7.97 8.18 -3.70
CA ALA A 68 -8.40 8.75 -2.42
C ALA A 68 -7.73 8.05 -1.22
N SER A 69 -7.80 8.68 -0.06
CA SER A 69 -7.53 8.02 1.21
C SER A 69 -8.62 6.99 1.51
N CYS A 70 -8.24 5.83 2.04
CA CYS A 70 -9.21 4.81 2.41
C CYS A 70 -10.08 5.28 3.58
N PRO A 71 -11.41 5.24 3.46
CA PRO A 71 -12.28 5.53 4.59
C PRO A 71 -12.14 4.44 5.66
N SER A 72 -12.24 4.84 6.93
CA SER A 72 -12.25 3.94 8.09
C SER A 72 -13.66 3.60 8.57
N ALA A 73 -14.68 4.30 8.07
CA ALA A 73 -16.07 4.09 8.48
C ALA A 73 -16.66 2.83 7.85
N SER A 74 -17.43 2.07 8.63
CA SER A 74 -17.97 0.76 8.23
C SER A 74 -19.15 0.83 7.25
N ASN A 75 -19.67 2.03 6.96
CA ASN A 75 -20.78 2.21 6.02
C ASN A 75 -20.35 2.08 4.55
N TYR A 76 -19.06 2.18 4.26
CA TYR A 76 -18.52 2.05 2.91
C TYR A 76 -18.26 0.58 2.56
N LYS A 77 -18.66 0.19 1.35
CA LYS A 77 -18.29 -1.08 0.74
C LYS A 77 -16.93 -0.92 0.09
N VAL A 78 -15.92 -1.50 0.74
CA VAL A 78 -14.53 -1.43 0.32
C VAL A 78 -14.03 -2.84 0.01
N CYS A 79 -13.57 -3.04 -1.22
CA CYS A 79 -12.86 -4.27 -1.60
C CYS A 79 -11.35 -4.05 -1.61
N SER A 80 -10.56 -5.09 -1.90
CA SER A 80 -9.10 -4.98 -1.98
C SER A 80 -8.54 -5.55 -3.28
N ALA A 81 -7.57 -4.83 -3.84
CA ALA A 81 -6.70 -5.24 -4.94
C ALA A 81 -5.78 -6.41 -4.55
N LYS A 82 -5.58 -6.67 -3.25
CA LYS A 82 -4.84 -7.86 -2.80
C LYS A 82 -5.66 -9.08 -3.19
N SER A 83 -5.13 -9.92 -4.08
CA SER A 83 -5.69 -11.25 -4.35
C SER A 83 -5.92 -11.96 -3.00
N ASN A 84 -7.00 -12.74 -2.87
CA ASN A 84 -7.23 -13.58 -1.70
C ASN A 84 -6.21 -14.74 -1.63
N ILE A 85 -4.91 -14.42 -1.69
CA ILE A 85 -3.82 -15.29 -1.24
C ILE A 85 -3.23 -14.60 0.00
N ASP A 86 -4.06 -14.42 1.03
CA ASP A 86 -3.60 -14.36 2.41
C ASP A 86 -4.78 -14.50 3.39
N ARG A 87 -5.41 -15.69 3.41
CA ARG A 87 -6.14 -16.16 4.60
C ARG A 87 -5.20 -16.94 5.52
N THR A 88 -3.92 -16.56 5.58
CA THR A 88 -2.97 -17.21 6.49
C THR A 88 -1.99 -16.20 7.07
N SER A 89 -2.52 -15.21 7.80
CA SER A 89 -1.78 -14.66 8.93
C SER A 89 -2.17 -15.46 10.17
N PRO A 90 -1.39 -16.48 10.59
CA PRO A 90 -1.59 -17.06 11.90
C PRO A 90 -1.13 -16.00 12.91
N PHE A 91 -2.08 -15.46 13.66
CA PHE A 91 -1.98 -15.46 15.12
C PHE A 91 -0.57 -15.24 15.73
N LEU A 92 0.13 -14.16 15.36
CA LEU A 92 1.20 -13.60 16.20
C LEU A 92 0.60 -12.54 17.14
N SER A 93 -0.48 -12.96 17.81
CA SER A 93 -0.97 -12.40 19.06
C SER A 93 -0.55 -13.34 20.19
N LEU A 94 0.76 -13.49 20.39
CA LEU A 94 1.30 -14.12 21.59
C LEU A 94 2.59 -13.40 22.00
N ARG A 95 2.40 -12.15 22.43
CA ARG A 95 3.30 -11.51 23.39
C ARG A 95 2.47 -11.17 24.61
N ARG A 96 2.38 -12.16 25.50
CA ARG A 96 2.12 -11.95 26.92
C ARG A 96 3.45 -12.22 27.63
#